data_AF-K1QBQ9-F1
#
_entry.id   AF-K1QBQ9-F1
#
_cell.length_a   1.000
_cell.length_b   1.000
_cell.length_c   1.000
_cell.angle_alpha   90.00
_cell.angle_beta   90.00
_cell.angle_gamma   90.00
#
_symmetry.space_group_name_H-M   'P 1'
#
loop_
_entity.id
_entity.type
_entity.pdbx_description
1 polymer ?
#
loop_
_entity_poly.entity_id
_entity_poly.type
_entity_poly.pdbx_seq_one_letter_code
_entity_poly.pdbx_strand_id
1 'polypeptide(L)'
;MDDEAVVLVNHQSTSDVPVVMSAIHNKSLVSGRVMWVMDDIFKYTNFGWISYVHGDFFIVQGKEARSDSLEKLESHINSMYKTTFKKWIILFPEGGFLRKRRFRSQEFAKKNQLPVLQHVTLPRVGALKVIIDNLTPQTTANKDSLTPQTTANGGSPGAQESQSNQKTLKWIIDMTVGYPGATPYNSHGMFVGYWPPRKVQIHYRVYPMSDVPTDREGLTNWMYKRYQEKEVFLQEFYTKSKPLDESDEEKRYMSRIERRDLEMDVIVASLCYLFHVCSFIFFWYYLYSPVFRILGFFLSFIF
;
A
#
# COMPACT_ATOMS: atom_id res chain seq x y z
N MET A 1 -6.87 -9.05 -13.63
CA MET A 1 -7.47 -9.19 -12.29
C MET A 1 -7.80 -7.79 -11.83
N ASP A 2 -9.08 -7.46 -11.88
CA ASP A 2 -9.61 -6.12 -11.57
C ASP A 2 -10.50 -6.14 -10.31
N ASP A 3 -10.46 -7.26 -9.57
CA ASP A 3 -11.18 -7.44 -8.31
C ASP A 3 -10.49 -6.65 -7.18
N GLU A 4 -11.28 -6.36 -6.15
CA GLU A 4 -10.84 -5.66 -4.96
C GLU A 4 -9.73 -6.43 -4.23
N ALA A 5 -8.61 -5.76 -3.99
CA ALA A 5 -7.43 -6.37 -3.37
C ALA A 5 -6.69 -5.41 -2.44
N VAL A 6 -5.98 -5.97 -1.47
CA VAL A 6 -4.98 -5.24 -0.67
C VAL A 6 -3.60 -5.75 -1.05
N VAL A 7 -2.69 -4.84 -1.38
CA VAL A 7 -1.30 -5.16 -1.71
C VAL A 7 -0.41 -4.87 -0.50
N LEU A 8 0.27 -5.87 0.03
CA LEU A 8 1.20 -5.77 1.14
C LEU A 8 2.63 -5.76 0.61
N VAL A 9 3.31 -4.62 0.68
CA VAL A 9 4.66 -4.45 0.13
C VAL A 9 5.67 -4.31 1.28
N ASN A 10 6.85 -4.93 1.16
CA ASN A 10 7.99 -4.58 2.01
C ASN A 10 8.46 -3.15 1.68
N HIS A 11 9.13 -2.48 2.63
CA HIS A 11 9.48 -1.07 2.47
C HIS A 11 10.97 -0.81 2.69
N GLN A 12 11.73 -0.70 1.61
CA GLN A 12 13.16 -0.47 1.63
C GLN A 12 13.52 1.01 1.44
N SER A 13 12.80 1.74 0.59
CA SER A 13 13.14 3.13 0.26
C SER A 13 11.98 3.92 -0.38
N THR A 14 12.22 5.18 -0.71
CA THR A 14 11.30 5.99 -1.53
C THR A 14 11.07 5.41 -2.93
N SER A 15 11.99 4.59 -3.45
CA SER A 15 11.87 4.02 -4.80
C SER A 15 10.85 2.90 -4.92
N ASP A 16 10.37 2.35 -3.81
CA ASP A 16 9.37 1.27 -3.84
C ASP A 16 8.07 1.71 -4.49
N VAL A 17 7.64 2.95 -4.23
CA VAL A 17 6.39 3.51 -4.77
C VAL A 17 6.39 3.54 -6.30
N PRO A 18 7.35 4.20 -6.99
CA PRO A 18 7.40 4.22 -8.45
C PRO A 18 7.68 2.84 -9.08
N VAL A 19 8.43 1.96 -8.40
CA VAL A 19 8.61 0.56 -8.84
C VAL A 19 7.27 -0.18 -8.85
N VAL A 20 6.49 -0.05 -7.77
CA VAL A 20 5.15 -0.66 -7.67
C VAL A 20 4.17 -0.02 -8.65
N MET A 21 4.20 1.31 -8.84
CA MET A 21 3.40 1.99 -9.86
C MET A 21 3.71 1.46 -11.26
N SER A 22 4.98 1.29 -11.61
CA SER A 22 5.40 0.75 -12.90
C SER A 22 4.93 -0.70 -13.08
N ALA A 23 5.01 -1.51 -12.02
CA ALA A 23 4.54 -2.90 -12.03
C ALA A 23 3.01 -3.02 -12.19
N ILE A 24 2.25 -2.03 -11.70
CA ILE A 24 0.79 -1.97 -11.82
C ILE A 24 0.35 -1.30 -13.13
N HIS A 25 1.19 -0.50 -13.78
CA HIS A 25 0.80 0.30 -14.95
C HIS A 25 0.14 -0.52 -16.06
N ASN A 26 0.64 -1.74 -16.32
CA ASN A 26 0.12 -2.65 -17.34
C ASN A 26 -1.06 -3.52 -16.87
N LYS A 27 -1.59 -3.29 -15.66
CA LYS A 27 -2.75 -3.99 -15.10
C LYS A 27 -4.04 -3.22 -15.44
N SER A 28 -4.62 -3.54 -16.59
CA SER A 28 -6.01 -3.25 -17.02
C SER A 28 -6.70 -2.11 -16.25
N LEU A 29 -7.78 -2.40 -15.52
CA LEU A 29 -8.61 -1.39 -14.86
C LEU A 29 -8.06 -0.97 -13.50
N VAL A 30 -7.00 -1.60 -13.01
CA VAL A 30 -6.37 -1.28 -11.72
C VAL A 30 -5.54 -0.01 -11.82
N SER A 31 -4.91 0.24 -12.97
CA SER A 31 -4.14 1.46 -13.22
C SER A 31 -5.02 2.70 -12.99
N GLY A 32 -4.60 3.60 -12.09
CA GLY A 32 -5.37 4.78 -11.67
C GLY A 32 -6.54 4.52 -10.71
N ARG A 33 -6.84 3.27 -10.36
CA ARG A 33 -7.89 2.88 -9.40
C ARG A 33 -7.30 2.35 -8.08
N VAL A 34 -6.11 2.80 -7.72
CA VAL A 34 -5.43 2.44 -6.47
C VAL A 34 -5.66 3.51 -5.40
N MET A 35 -5.69 3.11 -4.13
CA MET A 35 -5.62 3.99 -2.97
C MET A 35 -4.29 3.71 -2.26
N TRP A 36 -3.44 4.73 -2.17
CA TRP A 36 -2.19 4.62 -1.42
C TRP A 36 -2.41 4.98 0.04
N VAL A 37 -1.77 4.23 0.94
CA VAL A 37 -1.61 4.63 2.35
C VAL A 37 -0.19 5.13 2.54
N MET A 38 -0.03 6.42 2.81
CA MET A 38 1.27 7.09 2.87
C MET A 38 1.41 7.99 4.08
N ASP A 39 2.64 8.35 4.43
CA ASP A 39 2.93 9.22 5.57
C ASP A 39 2.31 10.62 5.38
N ASP A 40 1.77 11.19 6.46
CA ASP A 40 1.14 12.50 6.48
C ASP A 40 2.05 13.64 6.01
N ILE A 41 3.38 13.51 6.16
CA ILE A 41 4.34 14.51 5.69
C ILE A 41 4.21 14.81 4.19
N PHE A 42 3.72 13.83 3.40
CA PHE A 42 3.57 14.02 1.97
C PHE A 42 2.50 15.07 1.62
N LYS A 43 1.52 15.34 2.48
CA LYS A 43 0.47 16.38 2.25
C LYS A 43 1.04 17.75 1.92
N TYR A 44 2.23 18.07 2.41
CA TYR A 44 2.88 19.36 2.23
C TYR A 44 3.68 19.46 0.92
N THR A 45 3.71 18.38 0.14
CA THR A 45 4.38 18.33 -1.17
C THR A 45 3.37 18.46 -2.31
N ASN A 46 3.85 18.87 -3.49
CA ASN A 46 3.06 18.84 -4.73
C ASN A 46 2.49 17.43 -5.01
N PHE A 47 3.26 16.38 -4.70
CA PHE A 47 2.78 14.99 -4.78
C PHE A 47 1.61 14.73 -3.82
N GLY A 48 1.66 15.24 -2.59
CA GLY A 48 0.57 15.09 -1.62
C GLY A 48 -0.74 15.74 -2.06
N TRP A 49 -0.69 16.88 -2.74
CA TRP A 49 -1.89 17.52 -3.28
C TRP A 49 -2.55 16.67 -4.37
N ILE A 50 -1.73 16.11 -5.27
CA ILE A 50 -2.21 15.16 -6.28
C ILE A 50 -2.81 13.92 -5.61
N SER A 51 -2.14 13.36 -4.61
CA SER A 51 -2.64 12.21 -3.84
C SER A 51 -3.93 12.51 -3.08
N TYR A 52 -4.09 13.71 -2.55
CA TYR A 52 -5.33 14.14 -1.90
C TYR A 52 -6.50 14.15 -2.89
N VAL A 53 -6.33 14.77 -4.06
CA VAL A 53 -7.36 14.79 -5.12
C VAL A 53 -7.62 13.38 -5.67
N HIS A 54 -6.58 12.55 -5.76
CA HIS A 54 -6.71 11.15 -6.16
C HIS A 54 -7.49 10.30 -5.15
N GLY A 55 -7.69 10.77 -3.91
CA GLY A 55 -8.40 10.05 -2.85
C GLY A 55 -7.53 9.08 -2.05
N ASP A 56 -6.22 9.29 -2.02
CA ASP A 56 -5.29 8.53 -1.19
C ASP A 56 -5.44 8.87 0.30
N PHE A 57 -4.97 7.97 1.17
CA PHE A 57 -5.05 8.13 2.61
C PHE A 57 -3.68 8.47 3.22
N PHE A 58 -3.68 9.48 4.09
CA PHE A 58 -2.49 9.95 4.80
C PHE A 58 -2.53 9.50 6.25
N ILE A 59 -1.52 8.74 6.66
CA ILE A 59 -1.40 8.18 8.01
C ILE A 59 -0.35 8.94 8.82
N VAL A 60 -0.74 9.37 10.01
CA VAL A 60 0.18 9.96 10.99
C VAL A 60 0.93 8.84 11.69
N GLN A 61 2.26 8.84 11.61
CA GLN A 61 3.07 7.83 12.27
C GLN A 61 3.29 8.19 13.74
N GLY A 62 3.07 7.24 14.65
CA GLY A 62 3.33 7.43 16.07
C GLY A 62 2.67 6.35 16.91
N LYS A 63 3.04 6.25 18.19
CA LYS A 63 2.27 5.43 19.14
C LYS A 63 0.98 6.14 19.55
N GLU A 64 1.08 7.44 19.82
CA GLU A 64 -0.02 8.29 20.29
C GLU A 64 -1.12 8.45 19.24
N ALA A 65 -0.75 8.75 18.00
CA ALA A 65 -1.70 8.91 16.90
C ALA A 65 -2.25 7.59 16.33
N ARG A 66 -1.93 6.42 16.92
CA ARG A 66 -2.23 5.12 16.30
C ARG A 66 -3.72 4.82 16.25
N SER A 67 -4.45 5.01 17.35
CA SER A 67 -5.91 4.74 17.40
C SER A 67 -6.66 5.69 16.47
N ASP A 68 -6.41 6.99 16.62
CA ASP A 68 -6.98 8.06 15.79
C ASP A 68 -6.69 7.83 14.29
N SER A 69 -5.48 7.40 13.93
CA SER A 69 -5.14 7.07 12.54
C SER A 69 -5.94 5.89 11.99
N LEU A 70 -6.27 4.90 12.82
CA LEU A 70 -7.06 3.74 12.40
C LEU A 70 -8.55 4.10 12.24
N GLU A 71 -9.09 4.93 13.12
CA GLU A 71 -10.45 5.47 13.00
C GLU A 71 -10.59 6.36 11.75
N LYS A 72 -9.59 7.21 11.47
CA LYS A 72 -9.52 8.00 10.24
C LYS A 72 -9.45 7.12 9.00
N LEU A 73 -8.70 6.02 9.05
CA LEU A 73 -8.61 5.06 7.94
C LEU A 73 -9.97 4.40 7.68
N GLU A 74 -10.67 3.97 8.73
CA GLU A 74 -12.02 3.41 8.63
C GLU A 74 -12.99 4.41 8.00
N SER A 75 -13.00 5.65 8.50
CA SER A 75 -13.83 6.73 7.92
C SER A 75 -13.53 6.95 6.45
N HIS A 76 -12.24 7.01 6.06
CA HIS A 76 -11.81 7.20 4.67
C HIS A 76 -12.18 6.02 3.77
N ILE A 77 -12.14 4.78 4.28
CA ILE A 77 -12.62 3.61 3.53
C ILE A 77 -14.11 3.75 3.22
N ASN A 78 -14.90 4.18 4.20
CA ASN A 78 -16.34 4.32 4.05
C ASN A 78 -16.74 5.51 3.15
N SER A 79 -16.05 6.65 3.27
CA SER A 79 -16.39 7.87 2.54
C SER A 79 -15.74 8.00 1.15
N MET A 80 -14.55 7.41 0.94
CA MET A 80 -13.79 7.53 -0.30
C MET A 80 -13.61 6.20 -1.02
N TYR A 81 -13.13 5.15 -0.35
CA TYR A 81 -12.84 3.89 -1.05
C TYR A 81 -14.11 3.21 -1.57
N LYS A 82 -15.14 3.08 -0.73
CA LYS A 82 -16.41 2.41 -1.10
C LYS A 82 -17.23 3.18 -2.13
N THR A 83 -17.14 4.51 -2.15
CA THR A 83 -17.98 5.42 -2.95
C THR A 83 -17.39 5.78 -4.31
N THR A 84 -16.09 5.58 -4.53
CA THR A 84 -15.41 5.91 -5.79
C THR A 84 -15.10 4.66 -6.62
N PHE A 85 -14.32 4.75 -7.70
CA PHE A 85 -13.95 3.59 -8.53
C PHE A 85 -12.71 2.82 -8.03
N LYS A 86 -12.23 3.08 -6.80
CA LYS A 86 -11.04 2.41 -6.26
C LYS A 86 -11.18 0.89 -6.19
N LYS A 87 -10.10 0.17 -6.50
CA LYS A 87 -10.03 -1.29 -6.54
C LYS A 87 -8.97 -1.83 -5.60
N TRP A 88 -7.76 -1.26 -5.62
CA TRP A 88 -6.66 -1.79 -4.82
C TRP A 88 -6.22 -0.82 -3.74
N ILE A 89 -5.86 -1.34 -2.57
CA ILE A 89 -5.25 -0.57 -1.48
C ILE A 89 -3.79 -1.00 -1.36
N ILE A 90 -2.86 -0.05 -1.49
CA ILE A 90 -1.43 -0.33 -1.35
C ILE A 90 -0.97 0.01 0.07
N LEU A 91 -0.45 -0.98 0.78
CA LEU A 91 0.06 -0.86 2.14
C LEU A 91 1.54 -1.22 2.22
N PHE A 92 2.24 -0.50 3.10
CA PHE A 92 3.58 -0.84 3.58
C PHE A 92 3.54 -1.19 5.08
N PRO A 93 3.18 -2.43 5.46
CA PRO A 93 2.97 -2.83 6.86
C PRO A 93 4.15 -2.61 7.81
N GLU A 94 5.37 -2.49 7.30
CA GLU A 94 6.57 -2.12 8.10
C GLU A 94 6.41 -0.77 8.82
N GLY A 95 5.54 0.11 8.29
CA GLY A 95 5.25 1.42 8.88
C GLY A 95 6.42 2.39 8.79
N GLY A 96 7.27 2.24 7.77
CA GLY A 96 8.40 3.11 7.44
C GLY A 96 9.55 2.34 6.80
N PHE A 97 10.52 3.05 6.23
CA PHE A 97 11.68 2.43 5.57
C PHE A 97 12.45 1.50 6.51
N LEU A 98 12.89 0.36 5.97
CA LEU A 98 13.71 -0.66 6.64
C LEU A 98 14.84 -0.05 7.46
N ARG A 99 15.65 0.85 6.87
CA ARG A 99 16.77 1.51 7.55
C ARG A 99 16.35 2.23 8.84
N LYS A 100 15.15 2.82 8.87
CA LYS A 100 14.61 3.53 10.05
C LYS A 100 13.95 2.59 11.06
N ARG A 101 13.47 1.43 10.64
CA ARG A 101 12.64 0.53 11.45
C ARG A 101 13.39 -0.71 11.97
N ARG A 102 14.42 -1.18 11.25
CA ARG A 102 15.12 -2.44 11.51
C ARG A 102 15.54 -2.61 12.96
N PHE A 103 16.30 -1.66 13.51
CA PHE A 103 16.80 -1.76 14.88
C PHE A 103 15.67 -1.95 15.90
N ARG A 104 14.64 -1.09 15.87
CA ARG A 104 13.49 -1.20 16.79
C ARG A 104 12.68 -2.48 16.58
N SER A 105 12.57 -2.95 15.33
CA SER A 105 11.91 -4.22 15.01
C SER A 105 12.67 -5.41 15.58
N GLN A 106 14.01 -5.40 15.51
CA GLN A 106 14.85 -6.47 16.04
C GLN A 106 14.81 -6.50 17.58
N GLU A 107 14.81 -5.33 18.23
CA GLU A 107 14.63 -5.25 19.69
C GLU A 107 13.25 -5.77 20.13
N PHE A 108 12.20 -5.42 19.38
CA PHE A 108 10.87 -5.99 19.61
C PHE A 108 10.87 -7.51 19.40
N ALA A 109 11.53 -8.02 18.36
CA ALA A 109 11.59 -9.45 18.08
C ALA A 109 12.27 -10.22 19.21
N LYS A 110 13.45 -9.77 19.66
CA LYS A 110 14.18 -10.37 20.80
C LYS A 110 13.33 -10.39 22.08
N LYS A 111 12.69 -9.26 22.41
CA LYS A 111 11.85 -9.14 23.62
C LYS A 111 10.68 -10.11 23.62
N ASN A 112 10.12 -10.39 22.45
CA ASN A 112 8.93 -11.24 22.30
C ASN A 112 9.25 -12.65 21.78
N GLN A 113 10.52 -13.05 21.76
CA GLN A 113 10.97 -14.37 21.28
C GLN A 113 10.53 -14.68 19.84
N LEU A 114 10.52 -13.65 19.00
CA LEU A 114 10.21 -13.76 17.56
C LEU A 114 11.51 -13.80 16.74
N PRO A 115 11.47 -14.34 15.51
CA PRO A 115 12.61 -14.32 14.60
C PRO A 115 13.12 -12.90 14.32
N VAL A 116 14.43 -12.72 14.39
CA VAL A 116 15.13 -11.45 14.12
C VAL A 116 15.41 -11.35 12.62
N LEU A 117 14.71 -10.45 11.93
CA LEU A 117 14.80 -10.26 10.47
C LEU A 117 15.83 -9.18 10.11
N GLN A 118 16.51 -9.29 8.96
CA GLN A 118 17.55 -8.37 8.50
C GLN A 118 17.14 -7.51 7.30
N HIS A 119 16.42 -8.09 6.34
CA HIS A 119 16.06 -7.49 5.06
C HIS A 119 14.62 -6.95 5.01
N VAL A 120 13.82 -7.27 6.02
CA VAL A 120 12.50 -6.69 6.30
C VAL A 120 12.32 -6.44 7.80
N THR A 121 11.22 -5.79 8.18
CA THR A 121 10.79 -5.65 9.58
C THR A 121 9.50 -6.38 9.88
N LEU A 122 9.26 -6.69 11.16
CA LEU A 122 8.01 -7.30 11.60
C LEU A 122 6.84 -6.34 11.30
N PRO A 123 5.80 -6.81 10.58
CA PRO A 123 4.74 -5.94 10.09
C PRO A 123 3.78 -5.50 11.19
N ARG A 124 3.15 -4.34 10.99
CA ARG A 124 2.05 -3.85 11.80
C ARG A 124 0.72 -4.29 11.19
N VAL A 125 -0.17 -4.80 12.03
CA VAL A 125 -1.41 -5.46 11.62
C VAL A 125 -2.62 -4.50 11.56
N GLY A 126 -2.56 -3.39 12.30
CA GLY A 126 -3.73 -2.53 12.53
C GLY A 126 -4.43 -2.04 11.26
N ALA A 127 -3.68 -1.48 10.30
CA ALA A 127 -4.29 -0.96 9.07
C ALA A 127 -4.93 -2.06 8.22
N LEU A 128 -4.28 -3.22 8.09
CA LEU A 128 -4.84 -4.36 7.36
C LEU A 128 -6.11 -4.88 8.03
N LYS A 129 -6.13 -4.96 9.37
CA LYS A 129 -7.32 -5.38 10.12
C LYS A 129 -8.51 -4.46 9.87
N VAL A 130 -8.31 -3.14 9.96
CA VAL A 130 -9.36 -2.15 9.66
C VAL A 130 -9.93 -2.34 8.25
N ILE A 131 -9.06 -2.57 7.27
CA ILE A 131 -9.47 -2.79 5.88
C ILE A 131 -10.27 -4.09 5.73
N ILE A 132 -9.78 -5.20 6.29
CA ILE A 132 -10.48 -6.50 6.24
C ILE A 132 -11.85 -6.39 6.90
N ASP A 133 -11.93 -5.77 8.07
CA ASP A 133 -13.18 -5.63 8.84
C ASP A 133 -14.23 -4.79 8.11
N ASN A 134 -13.78 -3.78 7.35
CA ASN A 134 -14.68 -2.88 6.63
C ASN A 134 -15.05 -3.38 5.22
N LEU A 135 -14.24 -4.24 4.60
CA LEU A 135 -14.42 -4.68 3.22
C LEU A 135 -14.75 -6.17 3.08
N THR A 136 -14.75 -6.95 4.15
CA THR A 136 -15.21 -8.34 4.13
C THR A 136 -16.57 -8.42 4.78
N PRO A 137 -17.57 -9.11 4.18
CA PRO A 137 -18.83 -9.36 4.86
C PRO A 137 -18.54 -10.06 6.20
N GLN A 138 -18.98 -9.48 7.30
CA GLN A 138 -19.00 -10.17 8.58
C GLN A 138 -19.98 -11.33 8.43
N THR A 139 -19.48 -12.56 8.34
CA THR A 139 -20.35 -13.73 8.48
C THR A 139 -21.04 -13.58 9.82
N THR A 140 -22.35 -13.34 9.82
CA THR A 140 -23.17 -13.28 11.02
C THR A 140 -23.07 -14.63 11.74
N ALA A 141 -22.10 -14.73 12.64
CA ALA A 141 -22.07 -15.77 13.65
C ALA A 141 -23.17 -15.42 14.66
N ASN A 142 -24.26 -16.18 14.61
CA ASN A 142 -25.28 -16.40 15.64
C ASN A 142 -25.65 -15.21 16.55
N LYS A 143 -26.72 -14.51 16.18
CA LYS A 143 -27.78 -14.21 17.16
C LYS A 143 -28.99 -15.07 16.82
N ASP A 144 -28.99 -16.29 17.35
CA ASP A 144 -30.22 -17.03 17.57
C ASP A 144 -31.14 -16.20 18.47
N SER A 145 -32.26 -15.77 17.92
CA SER A 145 -33.46 -15.44 18.68
C SER A 145 -34.63 -15.67 17.74
N LEU A 146 -35.26 -16.83 17.94
CA LEU A 146 -36.51 -17.22 17.31
C LEU A 146 -37.58 -16.13 17.51
N THR A 147 -38.34 -15.84 16.45
CA THR A 147 -39.81 -15.87 16.48
C THR A 147 -40.34 -15.67 15.05
N PRO A 148 -41.23 -16.55 14.54
CA PRO A 148 -41.96 -16.29 13.31
C PRO A 148 -43.24 -15.52 13.65
N GLN A 149 -43.34 -14.27 13.20
CA GLN A 149 -44.63 -13.60 13.07
C GLN A 149 -44.93 -13.31 11.61
N THR A 150 -45.88 -14.09 11.10
CA THR A 150 -46.68 -13.83 9.91
C THR A 150 -47.50 -12.56 10.09
N THR A 151 -47.31 -11.57 9.23
CA THR A 151 -48.38 -10.67 8.77
C THR A 151 -48.15 -10.30 7.31
N ALA A 152 -49.14 -10.66 6.49
CA ALA A 152 -49.32 -10.14 5.15
C ALA A 152 -49.75 -8.66 5.23
N ASN A 153 -49.21 -7.81 4.35
CA ASN A 153 -49.94 -6.73 3.70
C ASN A 153 -49.08 -6.10 2.58
N GLY A 154 -49.73 -5.87 1.44
CA GLY A 154 -49.11 -5.39 0.20
C GLY A 154 -48.69 -3.92 0.22
N GLY A 155 -47.74 -3.60 -0.65
CA GLY A 155 -47.29 -2.25 -0.97
C GLY A 155 -46.28 -2.25 -2.11
N SER A 156 -46.72 -1.72 -3.27
CA SER A 156 -45.98 -1.13 -4.41
C SER A 156 -44.68 -1.76 -4.95
N PRO A 157 -44.60 -2.04 -6.28
CA PRO A 157 -43.34 -2.40 -6.95
C PRO A 157 -42.54 -1.12 -7.21
N GLY A 158 -41.66 -0.74 -6.29
CA GLY A 158 -40.92 0.51 -6.46
C GLY A 158 -39.87 0.76 -5.40
N ALA A 159 -39.01 -0.22 -5.11
CA ALA A 159 -37.73 -0.03 -4.41
C ALA A 159 -36.95 -1.35 -4.36
N GLN A 160 -36.58 -1.91 -5.51
CA GLN A 160 -35.60 -3.00 -5.56
C GLN A 160 -34.57 -2.73 -6.66
N GLU A 161 -33.76 -1.69 -6.48
CA GLU A 161 -32.59 -1.48 -7.33
C GLU A 161 -31.57 -0.56 -6.65
N SER A 162 -31.04 -0.96 -5.48
CA SER A 162 -29.88 -0.27 -4.85
C SER A 162 -29.10 -1.15 -3.87
N GLN A 163 -29.03 -2.47 -4.07
CA GLN A 163 -28.28 -3.39 -3.19
C GLN A 163 -27.18 -4.21 -3.90
N SER A 164 -26.79 -3.88 -5.13
CA SER A 164 -25.93 -4.75 -5.94
C SER A 164 -24.46 -4.33 -6.13
N ASN A 165 -23.92 -3.34 -5.40
CA ASN A 165 -22.53 -2.92 -5.64
C ASN A 165 -21.70 -2.63 -4.37
N GLN A 166 -21.92 -3.39 -3.29
CA GLN A 166 -21.04 -3.31 -2.13
C GLN A 166 -19.68 -3.94 -2.47
N LYS A 167 -18.62 -3.12 -2.49
CA LYS A 167 -17.24 -3.58 -2.69
C LYS A 167 -16.86 -4.57 -1.61
N THR A 168 -16.50 -5.78 -2.01
CA THR A 168 -16.04 -6.83 -1.11
C THR A 168 -14.60 -7.17 -1.43
N LEU A 169 -13.73 -7.13 -0.44
CA LEU A 169 -12.33 -7.52 -0.59
C LEU A 169 -12.26 -8.99 -0.98
N LYS A 170 -11.60 -9.29 -2.10
CA LYS A 170 -11.48 -10.65 -2.62
C LYS A 170 -10.10 -11.24 -2.38
N TRP A 171 -9.06 -10.41 -2.37
CA TRP A 171 -7.68 -10.88 -2.43
C TRP A 171 -6.70 -10.08 -1.57
N ILE A 172 -5.69 -10.78 -1.04
CA ILE A 172 -4.46 -10.15 -0.55
C ILE A 172 -3.31 -10.51 -1.50
N ILE A 173 -2.63 -9.48 -2.00
CA ILE A 173 -1.43 -9.61 -2.83
C ILE A 173 -0.23 -9.31 -1.93
N ASP A 174 0.51 -10.36 -1.57
CA ASP A 174 1.75 -10.24 -0.81
C ASP A 174 2.92 -10.00 -1.77
N MET A 175 3.45 -8.77 -1.79
CA MET A 175 4.48 -8.33 -2.73
C MET A 175 5.83 -8.10 -2.03
N THR A 176 6.90 -8.55 -2.67
CA THR A 176 8.29 -8.40 -2.23
C THR A 176 9.09 -7.75 -3.34
N VAL A 177 9.65 -6.58 -3.08
CA VAL A 177 10.54 -5.85 -3.97
C VAL A 177 11.97 -6.03 -3.47
N GLY A 178 12.85 -6.49 -4.35
CA GLY A 178 14.28 -6.66 -4.10
C GLY A 178 15.13 -5.84 -5.06
N TYR A 179 16.10 -5.10 -4.52
CA TYR A 179 17.05 -4.31 -5.31
C TYR A 179 18.44 -4.96 -5.30
N PRO A 180 19.15 -5.00 -6.44
CA PRO A 180 20.48 -5.58 -6.52
C PRO A 180 21.43 -5.09 -5.40
N GLY A 181 22.10 -6.05 -4.75
CA GLY A 181 23.04 -5.79 -3.66
C GLY A 181 22.41 -5.19 -2.40
N ALA A 182 21.08 -5.31 -2.21
CA ALA A 182 20.34 -4.62 -1.14
C ALA A 182 20.55 -3.10 -1.16
N THR A 183 20.78 -2.52 -2.34
CA THR A 183 20.97 -1.07 -2.56
C THR A 183 19.76 -0.48 -3.29
N PRO A 184 18.67 -0.16 -2.57
CA PRO A 184 17.52 0.48 -3.20
C PRO A 184 17.88 1.88 -3.71
N TYR A 185 17.17 2.35 -4.74
CA TYR A 185 17.40 3.69 -5.25
C TYR A 185 16.99 4.74 -4.22
N ASN A 186 17.80 5.79 -4.09
CA ASN A 186 17.36 6.99 -3.40
C ASN A 186 16.48 7.84 -4.33
N SER A 187 15.62 8.70 -3.76
CA SER A 187 14.73 9.57 -4.52
C SER A 187 15.50 10.44 -5.53
N HIS A 188 16.59 11.06 -5.10
CA HIS A 188 17.37 11.98 -5.93
C HIS A 188 17.87 11.31 -7.23
N GLY A 189 18.49 10.14 -7.12
CA GLY A 189 19.02 9.44 -8.29
C GLY A 189 17.96 8.83 -9.18
N MET A 190 16.79 8.51 -8.62
CA MET A 190 15.65 8.11 -9.44
C MET A 190 15.10 9.28 -10.26
N PHE A 191 15.00 10.48 -9.68
CA PHE A 191 14.52 11.66 -10.41
C PHE A 191 15.54 12.20 -11.41
N VAL A 192 16.83 12.19 -11.07
CA VAL A 192 17.91 12.70 -11.94
C VAL A 192 18.37 11.66 -12.98
N GLY A 193 18.18 10.36 -12.70
CA GLY A 193 18.54 9.30 -13.63
C GLY A 193 20.03 8.97 -13.68
N TYR A 194 20.81 9.30 -12.65
CA TYR A 194 22.26 9.00 -12.63
C TYR A 194 22.59 7.53 -12.30
N TRP A 195 21.60 6.71 -11.94
CA TRP A 195 21.85 5.31 -11.66
C TRP A 195 22.03 4.52 -12.95
N PRO A 196 23.02 3.60 -13.04
CA PRO A 196 23.10 2.67 -14.15
C PRO A 196 21.86 1.75 -14.17
N PRO A 197 21.50 1.17 -15.32
CA PRO A 197 20.41 0.20 -15.40
C PRO A 197 20.59 -0.94 -14.38
N ARG A 198 19.56 -1.21 -13.57
CA ARG A 198 19.57 -2.33 -12.61
C ARG A 198 18.31 -3.18 -12.73
N LYS A 199 18.47 -4.48 -12.49
CA LYS A 199 17.37 -5.46 -12.49
C LYS A 199 16.72 -5.51 -11.12
N VAL A 200 15.68 -4.71 -10.90
CA VAL A 200 14.81 -4.84 -9.73
C VAL A 200 13.90 -6.04 -9.92
N GLN A 201 13.74 -6.87 -8.89
CA GLN A 201 12.86 -8.03 -8.94
C GLN A 201 11.66 -7.82 -8.03
N ILE A 202 10.49 -8.18 -8.54
CA ILE A 202 9.24 -8.17 -7.78
C ILE A 202 8.73 -9.60 -7.76
N HIS A 203 8.61 -10.15 -6.56
CA HIS A 203 7.90 -11.40 -6.32
C HIS A 203 6.57 -11.09 -5.68
N TYR A 204 5.50 -11.74 -6.11
CA TYR A 204 4.20 -11.59 -5.48
C TYR A 204 3.46 -12.91 -5.39
N ARG A 205 2.69 -13.07 -4.31
CA ARG A 205 1.77 -14.18 -4.08
C ARG A 205 0.38 -13.62 -3.85
N VAL A 206 -0.63 -14.36 -4.29
CA VAL A 206 -2.03 -13.93 -4.20
C VAL A 206 -2.77 -14.93 -3.32
N TYR A 207 -3.46 -14.42 -2.31
CA TYR A 207 -4.26 -15.21 -1.38
C TYR A 207 -5.73 -14.80 -1.50
N PRO A 208 -6.66 -15.74 -1.71
CA PRO A 208 -8.08 -15.42 -1.58
C PRO A 208 -8.39 -15.07 -0.12
N MET A 209 -9.37 -14.20 0.11
CA MET A 209 -9.77 -13.83 1.47
C MET A 209 -10.24 -15.01 2.32
N SER A 210 -10.65 -16.14 1.71
CA SER A 210 -10.97 -17.38 2.42
C SER A 210 -9.79 -17.96 3.20
N ASP A 211 -8.56 -17.68 2.77
CA ASP A 211 -7.33 -18.27 3.32
C ASP A 211 -6.63 -17.32 4.31
N VAL A 212 -7.21 -16.13 4.52
CA VAL A 212 -6.66 -15.09 5.39
C VAL A 212 -7.46 -15.06 6.69
N PRO A 213 -6.82 -15.28 7.85
CA PRO A 213 -7.48 -15.16 9.14
C PRO A 213 -8.03 -13.74 9.37
N THR A 214 -9.25 -13.64 9.86
CA THR A 214 -9.91 -12.35 10.15
C THR A 214 -9.76 -11.94 11.61
N ASP A 215 -9.46 -12.88 12.50
CA ASP A 215 -9.19 -12.60 13.90
C ASP A 215 -7.81 -11.93 14.06
N ARG A 216 -7.64 -11.14 15.12
CA ARG A 216 -6.45 -10.30 15.29
C ARG A 216 -5.17 -11.12 15.47
N GLU A 217 -5.23 -12.23 16.21
CA GLU A 217 -4.07 -13.03 16.53
C GLU A 217 -3.63 -13.86 15.32
N GLY A 218 -4.58 -14.55 14.69
CA GLY A 218 -4.40 -15.29 13.45
C GLY A 218 -3.85 -14.39 12.34
N LEU A 219 -4.40 -13.19 12.16
CA LEU A 219 -3.91 -12.24 11.17
C LEU A 219 -2.48 -11.78 11.49
N THR A 220 -2.16 -11.56 12.77
CA THR A 220 -0.79 -11.20 13.21
C THR A 220 0.20 -12.30 12.86
N ASN A 221 -0.11 -13.54 13.24
CA ASN A 221 0.74 -14.71 12.97
C ASN A 221 0.88 -14.97 11.46
N TRP A 222 -0.21 -14.81 10.70
CA TRP A 222 -0.22 -14.92 9.25
C TRP A 222 0.71 -13.89 8.61
N MET A 223 0.61 -12.61 9.01
CA MET A 223 1.49 -11.56 8.51
C MET A 223 2.95 -11.78 8.90
N TYR A 224 3.22 -12.22 10.13
CA TYR A 224 4.59 -12.55 10.56
C TYR A 224 5.20 -13.66 9.71
N LYS A 225 4.44 -14.72 9.42
CA LYS A 225 4.87 -15.79 8.53
C LYS A 225 5.18 -15.26 7.13
N ARG A 226 4.34 -14.39 6.55
CA ARG A 226 4.61 -13.76 5.24
C ARG A 226 5.94 -13.01 5.25
N TYR A 227 6.20 -12.21 6.28
CA TYR A 227 7.44 -11.43 6.37
C TYR A 227 8.68 -12.28 6.66
N GLN A 228 8.55 -13.40 7.35
CA GLN A 228 9.64 -14.38 7.47
C GLN A 228 9.96 -15.02 6.10
N GLU A 229 8.95 -15.32 5.30
CA GLU A 229 9.15 -15.81 3.92
C GLU A 229 9.81 -14.74 3.04
N LYS A 230 9.45 -13.44 3.19
CA LYS A 230 10.14 -12.33 2.52
C LYS A 230 11.61 -12.24 2.93
N GLU A 231 11.91 -12.45 4.20
CA GLU A 231 13.30 -12.44 4.70
C GLU A 231 14.14 -13.51 4.00
N VAL A 232 13.65 -14.75 3.93
CA VAL A 232 14.33 -15.85 3.24
C VAL A 232 14.50 -15.51 1.76
N PHE A 233 13.42 -15.06 1.11
CA PHE A 233 13.44 -14.68 -0.30
C PHE A 233 14.49 -13.59 -0.60
N LEU A 234 14.52 -12.52 0.19
CA LEU A 234 15.48 -11.43 -0.01
C LEU A 234 16.91 -11.87 0.30
N GLN A 235 17.11 -12.68 1.34
CA GLN A 235 18.43 -13.25 1.65
C GLN A 235 18.96 -14.08 0.47
N GLU A 236 18.12 -14.91 -0.13
CA GLU A 236 18.51 -15.71 -1.30
C GLU A 236 18.80 -14.84 -2.53
N PHE A 237 17.93 -13.88 -2.82
CA PHE A 237 18.12 -12.94 -3.92
C PHE A 237 19.44 -12.17 -3.79
N TYR A 238 19.77 -11.67 -2.59
CA TYR A 238 21.00 -10.91 -2.35
C TYR A 238 22.26 -11.77 -2.31
N THR A 239 22.16 -13.03 -1.87
CA THR A 239 23.34 -13.91 -1.74
C THR A 239 23.66 -14.61 -3.05
N LYS A 240 22.65 -15.21 -3.68
CA LYS A 240 22.85 -16.13 -4.80
C LYS A 240 22.87 -15.40 -6.14
N SER A 241 22.39 -14.15 -6.21
CA SER A 241 22.14 -13.41 -7.47
C SER A 241 21.42 -14.25 -8.54
N LYS A 242 20.71 -15.31 -8.11
CA LYS A 242 19.99 -16.19 -9.01
C LYS A 242 18.70 -15.48 -9.42
N PRO A 243 18.30 -15.55 -10.69
CA PRO A 243 16.93 -15.20 -11.06
C PRO A 243 15.97 -16.06 -10.22
N LEU A 244 14.82 -15.49 -9.86
CA LEU A 244 13.81 -16.16 -9.05
C LEU A 244 13.46 -17.50 -9.68
N ASP A 245 13.18 -18.48 -8.84
CA ASP A 245 12.66 -19.74 -9.35
C ASP A 245 11.36 -19.47 -10.13
N GLU A 246 11.41 -19.77 -11.42
CA GLU A 246 10.28 -19.66 -12.33
C GLU A 246 9.46 -20.95 -12.34
N SER A 247 9.80 -21.93 -11.50
CA SER A 247 9.02 -23.14 -11.36
C SER A 247 7.60 -22.83 -10.87
N ASP A 248 6.63 -23.54 -11.44
CA ASP A 248 5.21 -23.48 -11.06
C ASP A 248 4.85 -24.70 -10.19
N GLU A 249 5.81 -25.22 -9.41
CA GLU A 249 5.63 -26.42 -8.58
C GLU A 249 4.62 -26.21 -7.44
N GLU A 250 4.44 -24.97 -6.96
CA GLU A 250 3.43 -24.63 -5.97
C GLU A 250 2.08 -24.22 -6.61
N LYS A 251 0.98 -24.57 -5.93
CA LYS A 251 -0.39 -24.20 -6.34
C LYS A 251 -0.53 -22.68 -6.47
N ARG A 252 -0.87 -22.21 -7.67
CA ARG A 252 -1.15 -20.79 -7.94
C ARG A 252 -2.65 -20.53 -8.02
N TYR A 253 -3.11 -19.48 -7.36
CA TYR A 253 -4.50 -18.99 -7.52
C TYR A 253 -4.70 -18.17 -8.79
N MET A 254 -3.61 -17.71 -9.41
CA MET A 254 -3.60 -16.82 -10.58
C MET A 254 -2.52 -17.26 -11.56
N SER A 255 -2.75 -17.03 -12.85
CA SER A 255 -1.76 -17.29 -13.89
C SER A 255 -0.51 -16.41 -13.73
N ARG A 256 0.62 -16.90 -14.25
CA ARG A 256 1.85 -16.10 -14.37
C ARG A 256 1.55 -14.87 -15.21
N ILE A 257 1.98 -13.70 -14.75
CA ILE A 257 2.03 -12.53 -15.64
C ILE A 257 3.19 -12.76 -16.60
N GLU A 258 2.91 -12.75 -17.89
CA GLU A 258 3.96 -12.75 -18.89
C GLU A 258 4.82 -11.49 -18.76
N ARG A 259 6.12 -11.65 -18.94
CA ARG A 259 7.03 -10.51 -18.98
C ARG A 259 6.61 -9.59 -20.12
N ARG A 260 6.33 -8.33 -19.80
CA ARG A 260 6.07 -7.28 -20.77
C ARG A 260 7.12 -6.21 -20.61
N ASP A 261 7.74 -5.84 -21.71
CA ASP A 261 8.59 -4.67 -21.74
C ASP A 261 7.68 -3.43 -21.69
N LEU A 262 8.01 -2.51 -20.79
CA LEU A 262 7.32 -1.23 -20.69
C LEU A 262 8.05 -0.27 -21.63
N GLU A 263 7.50 -0.08 -22.83
CA GLU A 263 7.98 0.96 -23.72
C GLU A 263 7.49 2.31 -23.20
N MET A 264 8.43 3.16 -22.78
CA MET A 264 8.14 4.53 -22.41
C MET A 264 8.14 5.36 -23.69
N ASP A 265 6.98 5.89 -24.07
CA ASP A 265 6.90 6.89 -25.13
C ASP A 265 7.69 8.14 -24.67
N VAL A 266 8.76 8.46 -25.40
CA VAL A 266 9.66 9.56 -25.08
C VAL A 266 8.93 10.90 -25.06
N ILE A 267 7.92 11.09 -25.91
CA ILE A 267 7.11 12.31 -25.96
C ILE A 267 6.26 12.40 -24.69
N VAL A 268 5.55 11.32 -24.35
CA VAL A 268 4.72 11.27 -23.12
C VAL A 268 5.58 11.48 -21.88
N ALA A 269 6.72 10.80 -21.80
CA ALA A 269 7.68 10.97 -20.71
C ALA A 269 8.14 12.44 -20.61
N SER A 270 8.54 13.04 -21.74
CA SER A 270 8.99 14.44 -21.80
C SER A 270 7.88 15.42 -21.36
N LEU A 271 6.64 15.19 -21.78
CA LEU A 271 5.49 15.99 -21.37
C LEU A 271 5.19 15.84 -19.87
N CYS A 272 5.28 14.63 -19.31
CA CYS A 272 5.14 14.41 -17.87
C CYS A 272 6.25 15.12 -17.09
N TYR A 273 7.50 15.03 -17.54
CA TYR A 273 8.62 15.76 -16.93
C TYR A 273 8.42 17.27 -16.99
N LEU A 274 8.02 17.81 -18.16
CA LEU A 274 7.72 19.23 -18.32
C LEU A 274 6.60 19.67 -17.37
N PHE A 275 5.51 18.91 -17.30
CA PHE A 275 4.41 19.16 -16.37
C PHE A 275 4.89 19.20 -14.91
N HIS A 276 5.73 18.23 -14.50
CA HIS A 276 6.28 18.20 -13.14
C HIS A 276 7.19 19.40 -12.85
N VAL A 277 8.04 19.81 -13.80
CA VAL A 277 8.91 20.99 -13.64
C VAL A 277 8.06 22.26 -13.55
N CYS A 278 7.10 22.46 -14.44
CA CYS A 278 6.19 23.60 -14.40
C CYS A 278 5.37 23.64 -13.11
N SER A 279 4.85 22.49 -12.66
CA SER A 279 4.15 22.37 -11.38
C SER A 279 5.05 22.74 -10.21
N PHE A 280 6.28 22.23 -10.16
CA PHE A 280 7.23 22.58 -9.09
C PHE A 280 7.55 24.07 -9.06
N ILE A 281 7.80 24.69 -10.23
CA ILE A 281 8.02 26.14 -10.35
C ILE A 281 6.82 26.92 -9.81
N PHE A 282 5.60 26.53 -10.21
CA PHE A 282 4.38 27.16 -9.72
C PHE A 282 4.26 27.08 -8.19
N PHE A 283 4.39 25.88 -7.62
CA PHE A 283 4.33 25.70 -6.16
C PHE A 283 5.46 26.45 -5.44
N TRP A 284 6.66 26.51 -6.01
CA TRP A 284 7.78 27.24 -5.43
C TRP A 284 7.49 28.74 -5.32
N TYR A 285 7.07 29.38 -6.40
CA TYR A 285 6.85 30.83 -6.42
C TYR A 285 5.61 31.25 -5.63
N TYR A 286 4.51 30.49 -5.72
CA TYR A 286 3.22 30.90 -5.18
C TYR A 286 2.91 30.32 -3.80
N LEU A 287 3.56 29.23 -3.37
CA LEU A 287 3.31 28.61 -2.07
C LEU A 287 4.56 28.59 -1.19
N TYR A 288 5.64 27.94 -1.64
CA TYR A 288 6.79 27.66 -0.77
C TYR A 288 7.63 28.91 -0.46
N SER A 289 8.04 29.68 -1.48
CA SER A 289 8.86 30.88 -1.30
C SER A 289 8.20 31.91 -0.38
N PRO A 290 6.91 32.27 -0.54
CA PRO A 290 6.24 33.18 0.39
C PRO A 290 6.24 32.68 1.84
N VAL A 291 5.91 31.40 2.06
CA VAL A 291 5.91 30.78 3.40
C VAL A 291 7.31 30.82 4.01
N PHE A 292 8.34 30.42 3.27
CA PHE A 292 9.72 30.44 3.77
C PHE A 292 10.23 31.86 4.05
N ARG A 293 9.85 32.86 3.25
CA ARG A 293 10.18 34.27 3.51
C ARG A 293 9.53 34.76 4.80
N ILE A 294 8.25 34.44 5.03
CA ILE A 294 7.53 34.81 6.25
C ILE A 294 8.18 34.12 7.47
N LEU A 295 8.44 32.81 7.39
CA LEU A 295 9.10 32.07 8.46
C LEU A 295 10.52 32.61 8.75
N GLY A 296 11.29 32.92 7.71
CA GLY A 296 12.60 33.52 7.83
C GLY A 296 12.57 34.89 8.50
N PHE A 297 11.59 35.72 8.15
CA PHE A 297 11.35 37.01 8.80
C PHE A 297 11.07 36.86 10.30
N PHE A 298 10.23 35.90 10.71
CA PHE A 298 9.98 35.66 12.13
C PHE A 298 11.18 35.06 12.87
N LEU A 299 11.93 34.17 12.22
CA LEU A 299 13.14 33.59 12.81
C LEU A 299 14.22 34.65 13.06
N SER A 300 14.31 35.70 12.24
CA SER A 300 15.24 36.82 12.48
C SER A 300 14.90 37.72 13.68
N PHE A 301 13.76 37.50 14.35
CA PHE A 301 13.45 38.16 15.63
C PHE A 301 13.75 37.26 16.84
N ILE A 302 14.00 35.97 16.61
CA ILE A 302 14.28 34.98 17.66
C ILE A 302 15.79 34.75 17.79
N PHE A 303 16.54 34.90 16.69
CA PHE A 303 18.01 34.82 16.61
C PHE A 303 18.59 36.16 16.17
#